data_AF-A0A7Y2YXK9-F1
#
_entry.id   AF-A0A7Y2YXK9-F1
#
_cell.length_a   1.000
_cell.length_b   1.000
_cell.length_c   1.000
_cell.angle_alpha   90.00
_cell.angle_beta   90.00
_cell.angle_gamma   90.00
#
_symmetry.space_group_name_H-M   'P 1'
#
loop_
_entity.id
_entity.type
_entity.pdbx_description
1 polymer ?
#
loop_
_entity_poly.entity_id
_entity_poly.type
_entity_poly.pdbx_seq_one_letter_code
_entity_poly.pdbx_strand_id
1 'polypeptide(L)'
;MKHLLVNFAAFQAGWFSCVLGAANGFPWIGPLAVLAAVGLHLSIARRPLAELQLVLCAVAIGLVADSLLVFAGWVSYPNGIWAAGFAPYWILAMWALFATTLNVSMKWMRNRVLVAVLAGAAGGPLSYLAGERLGAMQFVEPVNALVALTVIWAVAMPALVWLAIRLDGFSESRPSTQPREECEASQHA
;
A
#
# COMPACT_ATOMS: atom_id res chain seq x y z
N MET A 1 -5.67 14.85 -13.09
CA MET A 1 -5.59 13.75 -14.07
C MET A 1 -4.17 13.24 -14.30
N LYS A 2 -3.19 14.10 -14.65
CA LYS A 2 -1.79 13.66 -14.89
C LYS A 2 -1.18 12.82 -13.75
N HIS A 3 -1.34 13.24 -12.48
CA HIS A 3 -0.85 12.49 -11.32
C HIS A 3 -1.50 11.10 -11.14
N LEU A 4 -2.75 10.92 -11.55
CA LEU A 4 -3.43 9.62 -11.48
C LEU A 4 -2.85 8.64 -12.51
N LEU A 5 -2.61 9.11 -13.74
CA LEU A 5 -2.03 8.28 -14.80
C LEU A 5 -0.60 7.86 -14.45
N VAL A 6 0.21 8.78 -13.92
CA VAL A 6 1.57 8.48 -13.47
C VAL A 6 1.57 7.46 -12.33
N ASN A 7 0.70 7.65 -11.32
CA ASN A 7 0.57 6.71 -10.20
C ASN A 7 0.12 5.33 -10.68
N PHE A 8 -0.88 5.25 -11.55
CA PHE A 8 -1.36 4.00 -12.12
C PHE A 8 -0.29 3.28 -12.96
N ALA A 9 0.40 4.00 -13.84
CA ALA A 9 1.48 3.43 -14.65
C ALA A 9 2.64 2.93 -13.78
N ALA A 10 3.05 3.71 -12.78
CA ALA A 10 4.09 3.31 -11.83
C ALA A 10 3.67 2.09 -11.00
N PHE A 11 2.41 2.02 -10.56
CA PHE A 11 1.87 0.88 -9.83
C PHE A 11 1.88 -0.39 -10.70
N GLN A 12 1.37 -0.32 -11.93
CA GLN A 12 1.35 -1.48 -12.83
C GLN A 12 2.76 -1.95 -13.19
N ALA A 13 3.67 -1.01 -13.51
CA ALA A 13 5.05 -1.35 -13.81
C ALA A 13 5.75 -2.01 -12.60
N GLY A 14 5.63 -1.42 -11.41
CA GLY A 14 6.21 -1.98 -10.19
C GLY A 14 5.61 -3.34 -9.83
N TRP A 15 4.30 -3.52 -10.03
CA TRP A 15 3.63 -4.81 -9.81
C TRP A 15 4.16 -5.90 -10.73
N PHE A 16 4.22 -5.64 -12.03
CA PHE A 16 4.79 -6.60 -12.98
C PHE A 16 6.28 -6.86 -12.70
N SER A 17 7.06 -5.84 -12.35
CA SER A 17 8.47 -6.02 -11.98
C SER A 17 8.66 -6.90 -10.75
N CYS A 18 7.82 -6.76 -9.72
CA CYS A 18 7.84 -7.64 -8.55
C CYS A 18 7.46 -9.07 -8.92
N VAL A 19 6.32 -9.26 -9.56
CA VAL A 19 5.76 -10.59 -9.83
C VAL A 19 6.60 -11.36 -10.84
N LEU A 20 6.91 -10.76 -11.99
CA LEU A 20 7.70 -11.42 -13.02
C LEU A 20 9.17 -11.58 -12.61
N GLY A 21 9.72 -10.60 -11.87
CA GLY A 21 11.06 -10.73 -11.31
C GLY A 21 11.15 -11.93 -10.35
N ALA A 22 10.21 -12.04 -9.41
CA ALA A 22 10.15 -13.17 -8.50
C ALA A 22 9.93 -14.50 -9.22
N ALA A 23 9.03 -14.55 -10.20
CA ALA A 23 8.74 -15.76 -10.97
C ALA A 23 9.94 -16.28 -11.78
N ASN A 24 10.78 -15.38 -12.30
CA ASN A 24 11.93 -15.72 -13.14
C ASN A 24 13.27 -15.82 -12.38
N GLY A 25 13.25 -15.84 -11.04
CA GLY A 25 14.47 -15.96 -10.24
C GLY A 25 15.27 -14.67 -10.06
N PHE A 26 14.70 -13.52 -10.41
CA PHE A 26 15.27 -12.18 -10.21
C PHE A 26 14.43 -11.33 -9.25
N PRO A 27 14.22 -11.77 -7.98
CA PRO A 27 13.32 -11.11 -7.03
C PRO A 27 13.70 -9.65 -6.70
N TRP A 28 14.93 -9.22 -6.98
CA TRP A 28 15.44 -7.86 -6.72
C TRP A 28 14.99 -6.80 -7.74
N ILE A 29 14.51 -7.20 -8.93
CA ILE A 29 14.04 -6.27 -9.97
C ILE A 29 12.82 -5.47 -9.47
N GLY A 30 11.88 -6.14 -8.82
CA GLY A 30 10.70 -5.54 -8.22
C GLY A 30 11.01 -4.42 -7.23
N PRO A 31 11.75 -4.69 -6.14
CA PRO A 31 12.20 -3.69 -5.19
C PRO A 31 12.88 -2.47 -5.82
N LEU A 32 13.71 -2.64 -6.85
CA LEU A 32 14.33 -1.50 -7.53
C LEU A 32 13.28 -0.61 -8.24
N ALA A 33 12.33 -1.23 -8.95
CA ALA A 33 11.24 -0.50 -9.59
C ALA A 33 10.34 0.21 -8.55
N VAL A 34 10.05 -0.47 -7.44
CA VAL A 34 9.28 0.10 -6.32
C VAL A 34 10.03 1.26 -5.66
N LEU A 35 11.33 1.15 -5.43
CA LEU A 35 12.14 2.24 -4.86
C LEU A 35 12.09 3.47 -5.75
N ALA A 36 12.18 3.31 -7.08
CA ALA A 36 12.01 4.41 -8.02
C ALA A 36 10.60 5.02 -7.96
N ALA A 37 9.55 4.18 -7.89
CA ALA A 37 8.16 4.63 -7.78
C ALA A 37 7.89 5.38 -6.46
N VAL A 38 8.37 4.86 -5.33
CA VAL A 38 8.28 5.51 -4.01
C VAL A 38 9.09 6.81 -4.01
N GLY A 39 10.30 6.82 -4.57
CA GLY A 39 11.12 8.04 -4.69
C GLY A 39 10.41 9.13 -5.50
N LEU A 40 9.79 8.77 -6.62
CA LEU A 40 8.96 9.67 -7.42
C LEU A 40 7.73 10.16 -6.64
N HIS A 41 7.04 9.26 -5.93
CA HIS A 41 5.89 9.60 -5.11
C HIS A 41 6.23 10.62 -4.03
N LEU A 42 7.34 10.40 -3.31
CA LEU A 42 7.82 11.29 -2.25
C LEU A 42 8.32 12.63 -2.79
N SER A 43 8.95 12.67 -3.97
CA SER A 43 9.42 13.93 -4.56
C SER A 43 8.28 14.85 -5.03
N ILE A 44 7.10 14.27 -5.32
CA ILE A 44 5.89 15.02 -5.70
C ILE A 44 5.07 15.42 -4.46
N ALA A 45 5.16 14.66 -3.36
CA ALA A 45 4.39 14.91 -2.15
C ALA A 45 4.77 16.24 -1.49
N ARG A 46 3.76 17.01 -1.03
CA ARG A 46 3.99 18.28 -0.31
C ARG A 46 4.56 18.02 1.09
N ARG A 47 4.21 16.89 1.71
CA ARG A 47 4.75 16.44 3.01
C ARG A 47 5.32 15.02 2.87
N PRO A 48 6.53 14.86 2.32
CA PRO A 48 7.11 13.54 2.03
C PRO A 48 7.24 12.66 3.26
N LEU A 49 7.52 13.23 4.45
CA LEU A 49 7.65 12.46 5.67
C LEU A 49 6.35 11.75 6.08
N ALA A 50 5.18 12.37 5.86
CA ALA A 50 3.90 11.75 6.16
C ALA A 50 3.64 10.54 5.24
N GLU A 51 3.90 10.70 3.94
CA GLU A 51 3.80 9.60 2.97
C GLU A 51 4.80 8.48 3.25
N LEU A 52 6.03 8.82 3.66
CA LEU A 52 7.02 7.83 4.05
C LEU A 52 6.57 7.04 5.28
N GLN A 53 6.00 7.70 6.30
CA GLN A 53 5.41 7.01 7.45
C GLN A 53 4.29 6.06 7.03
N LEU A 54 3.42 6.46 6.08
CA LEU A 54 2.36 5.61 5.56
C LEU A 54 2.93 4.36 4.85
N VAL A 55 3.95 4.56 4.01
CA VAL A 55 4.67 3.47 3.33
C VAL A 55 5.27 2.50 4.35
N LEU A 56 5.94 3.01 5.38
CA LEU A 56 6.53 2.17 6.43
C LEU A 56 5.48 1.41 7.24
N CYS A 57 4.36 2.05 7.58
CA CYS A 57 3.23 1.36 8.23
C CYS A 57 2.67 0.24 7.35
N ALA A 58 2.51 0.47 6.05
CA ALA A 58 2.04 -0.56 5.12
C ALA A 58 3.00 -1.73 5.00
N VAL A 59 4.31 -1.46 4.91
CA VAL A 59 5.34 -2.50 4.91
C VAL A 59 5.33 -3.30 6.21
N ALA A 60 5.16 -2.65 7.37
CA ALA A 60 5.07 -3.34 8.66
C ALA A 60 3.83 -4.24 8.75
N ILE A 61 2.66 -3.75 8.30
CA ILE A 61 1.43 -4.56 8.23
C ILE A 61 1.63 -5.75 7.30
N GLY A 62 2.19 -5.52 6.11
CA GLY A 62 2.48 -6.58 5.14
C GLY A 62 3.48 -7.61 5.66
N LEU A 63 4.53 -7.17 6.36
CA LEU A 63 5.50 -8.06 6.97
C LEU A 63 4.83 -9.03 7.94
N VAL A 64 3.94 -8.55 8.80
CA VAL A 64 3.20 -9.41 9.72
C VAL A 64 2.22 -10.31 8.95
N ALA A 65 1.42 -9.74 8.07
CA ALA A 65 0.37 -10.46 7.34
C ALA A 65 0.92 -11.62 6.49
N ASP A 66 1.91 -11.34 5.64
CA ASP A 66 2.50 -12.34 4.75
C ASP A 66 3.36 -13.35 5.52
N SER A 67 4.08 -12.93 6.56
CA SER A 67 4.86 -13.89 7.36
C SER A 67 3.96 -14.85 8.13
N LEU A 68 2.75 -14.44 8.55
CA LEU A 68 1.77 -15.36 9.13
C LEU A 68 1.29 -16.42 8.14
N LEU A 69 1.09 -16.07 6.87
CA LEU A 69 0.73 -17.03 5.82
C LEU A 69 1.85 -18.04 5.55
N VAL A 70 3.10 -17.57 5.54
CA VAL A 70 4.30 -18.41 5.38
C VAL A 70 4.49 -19.31 6.60
N PHE A 71 4.39 -18.76 7.81
CA PHE A 71 4.56 -19.50 9.06
C PHE A 71 3.48 -20.57 9.24
N ALA A 72 2.23 -20.28 8.84
CA ALA A 72 1.14 -21.25 8.84
C ALA A 72 1.31 -22.35 7.77
N GLY A 73 2.28 -22.21 6.86
CA GLY A 73 2.51 -23.14 5.76
C GLY A 73 1.43 -23.08 4.67
N TRP A 74 0.68 -21.97 4.57
CA TRP A 74 -0.41 -21.84 3.58
C TRP A 74 0.07 -21.27 2.25
N VAL A 75 1.17 -20.51 2.28
CA VAL A 75 1.80 -19.89 1.11
C VAL A 75 3.30 -20.16 1.13
N SER A 76 3.87 -20.44 -0.04
CA SER A 76 5.32 -20.53 -0.23
C SER A 76 5.80 -19.57 -1.33
N TYR A 77 6.99 -19.02 -1.13
CA TYR A 77 7.64 -18.11 -2.07
C TYR A 77 8.97 -18.72 -2.51
N PRO A 78 9.15 -19.09 -3.79
CA PRO A 78 10.39 -19.73 -4.24
C PRO A 78 11.62 -18.83 -4.18
N ASN A 79 11.43 -17.51 -4.31
CA ASN A 79 12.51 -16.54 -4.50
C ASN A 79 12.35 -15.32 -3.58
N GLY A 80 13.48 -14.73 -3.18
CA GLY A 80 13.52 -13.44 -2.47
C GLY A 80 13.26 -13.51 -0.97
N ILE A 81 13.40 -14.69 -0.37
CA ILE A 81 13.38 -14.87 1.08
C ILE A 81 14.72 -14.42 1.67
N TRP A 82 14.69 -13.60 2.72
CA TRP A 82 15.90 -13.21 3.48
C TRP A 82 16.15 -14.06 4.72
N ALA A 83 15.11 -14.70 5.25
CA ALA A 83 15.13 -15.51 6.47
C ALA A 83 13.93 -16.45 6.44
N ALA A 84 14.12 -17.69 6.88
CA ALA A 84 13.06 -18.68 6.90
C ALA A 84 11.87 -18.23 7.76
N GLY A 85 10.64 -18.48 7.29
CA GLY A 85 9.41 -18.11 7.99
C GLY A 85 8.96 -16.66 7.78
N PHE A 86 9.73 -15.84 7.06
CA PHE A 86 9.35 -14.45 6.76
C PHE A 86 8.89 -14.27 5.31
N ALA A 87 8.03 -13.26 5.13
CA ALA A 87 7.64 -12.76 3.83
C ALA A 87 8.87 -12.33 3.00
N PRO A 88 8.91 -12.62 1.69
CA PRO A 88 10.04 -12.23 0.84
C PRO A 88 10.09 -10.71 0.63
N TYR A 89 11.28 -10.15 0.43
CA TYR A 89 11.42 -8.69 0.33
C TYR A 89 10.63 -8.05 -0.82
N TRP A 90 10.37 -8.79 -1.89
CA TRP A 90 9.63 -8.27 -3.04
C TRP A 90 8.12 -8.16 -2.78
N ILE A 91 7.53 -9.00 -1.91
CA ILE A 91 6.12 -8.83 -1.51
C ILE A 91 5.98 -7.61 -0.61
N LEU A 92 6.98 -7.33 0.23
CA LEU A 92 7.00 -6.13 1.06
C LEU A 92 7.19 -4.86 0.23
N ALA A 93 7.97 -4.94 -0.85
CA ALA A 93 8.00 -3.89 -1.86
C ALA A 93 6.60 -3.67 -2.49
N MET A 94 5.78 -4.71 -2.66
CA MET A 94 4.40 -4.52 -3.11
C MET A 94 3.52 -3.78 -2.11
N TRP A 95 3.67 -4.04 -0.81
CA TRP A 95 3.00 -3.25 0.22
C TRP A 95 3.44 -1.78 0.21
N ALA A 96 4.74 -1.52 0.02
CA ALA A 96 5.24 -0.17 -0.15
C ALA A 96 4.63 0.53 -1.38
N LEU A 97 4.62 -0.15 -2.53
CA LEU A 97 4.05 0.37 -3.76
C LEU A 97 2.55 0.66 -3.60
N PHE A 98 1.83 -0.26 -2.97
CA PHE A 98 0.40 -0.12 -2.70
C PHE A 98 0.10 1.14 -1.88
N ALA A 99 0.89 1.43 -0.85
CA ALA A 99 0.72 2.61 -0.01
C ALA A 99 0.76 3.93 -0.80
N THR A 100 1.58 4.01 -1.87
CA THR A 100 1.67 5.21 -2.73
C THR A 100 0.36 5.52 -3.47
N THR A 101 -0.56 4.56 -3.58
CA THR A 101 -1.84 4.75 -4.27
C THR A 101 -2.92 5.35 -3.35
N LEU A 102 -2.81 5.13 -2.03
CA LEU A 102 -3.84 5.44 -1.03
C LEU A 102 -4.19 6.93 -0.98
N ASN A 103 -3.16 7.78 -0.99
CA ASN A 103 -3.29 9.23 -0.99
C ASN A 103 -3.25 9.85 -2.39
N VAL A 104 -3.45 9.06 -3.45
CA VAL A 104 -3.49 9.58 -4.83
C VAL A 104 -4.70 9.03 -5.57
N SER A 105 -4.60 7.82 -6.12
CA SER A 105 -5.63 7.21 -6.96
C SER A 105 -6.78 6.61 -6.15
N MET A 106 -6.56 6.31 -4.87
CA MET A 106 -7.57 5.72 -3.99
C MET A 106 -8.20 6.70 -3.00
N LYS A 107 -7.98 8.02 -3.15
CA LYS A 107 -8.58 9.04 -2.26
C LYS A 107 -10.11 8.96 -2.18
N TRP A 108 -10.78 8.48 -3.23
CA TRP A 108 -12.24 8.37 -3.30
C TRP A 108 -12.84 7.35 -2.32
N MET A 109 -12.01 6.45 -1.79
CA MET A 109 -12.39 5.43 -0.81
C MET A 109 -12.37 5.95 0.64
N ARG A 110 -11.85 7.17 0.85
CA ARG A 110 -11.93 7.84 2.15
C ARG A 110 -13.38 7.99 2.58
N ASN A 111 -13.64 7.76 3.87
CA ASN A 111 -14.97 7.78 4.50
C ASN A 111 -15.95 6.70 3.99
N ARG A 112 -15.50 5.74 3.17
CA ARG A 112 -16.33 4.63 2.67
C ARG A 112 -15.77 3.29 3.15
N VAL A 113 -15.85 3.06 4.47
CA VAL A 113 -15.25 1.87 5.12
C VAL A 113 -15.72 0.57 4.47
N LEU A 114 -17.02 0.43 4.19
CA LEU A 114 -17.55 -0.77 3.53
C LEU A 114 -16.93 -1.00 2.14
N VAL A 115 -16.72 0.07 1.37
CA VAL A 115 -16.06 -0.04 0.07
C VAL A 115 -14.60 -0.47 0.23
N ALA A 116 -13.90 0.07 1.23
CA ALA A 116 -12.53 -0.34 1.53
C ALA A 116 -12.44 -1.82 1.93
N VAL A 117 -13.36 -2.29 2.78
CA VAL A 117 -13.45 -3.70 3.18
C VAL A 117 -13.68 -4.59 1.96
N LEU A 118 -14.69 -4.30 1.14
CA LEU A 118 -15.03 -5.12 -0.03
C LEU A 118 -13.93 -5.08 -1.10
N ALA A 119 -13.34 -3.90 -1.35
CA ALA A 119 -12.25 -3.75 -2.31
C ALA A 119 -11.00 -4.51 -1.85
N GLY A 120 -10.68 -4.49 -0.55
CA GLY A 120 -9.60 -5.30 0.02
C GLY A 120 -9.90 -6.80 -0.09
N ALA A 121 -11.07 -7.22 0.38
CA ALA A 121 -11.51 -8.61 0.39
C ALA A 121 -11.52 -9.26 -1.00
N ALA A 122 -11.77 -8.49 -2.06
CA ALA A 122 -11.68 -8.98 -3.44
C ALA A 122 -10.31 -8.75 -4.06
N GLY A 123 -9.82 -7.51 -4.04
CA GLY A 123 -8.60 -7.10 -4.75
C GLY A 123 -7.33 -7.75 -4.21
N GLY A 124 -7.23 -7.92 -2.90
CA GLY A 124 -6.11 -8.60 -2.25
C GLY A 124 -5.95 -10.04 -2.75
N PRO A 125 -6.89 -10.95 -2.47
CA PRO A 125 -6.82 -12.34 -2.93
C PRO A 125 -6.63 -12.48 -4.45
N LEU A 126 -7.29 -11.64 -5.25
CA LEU A 126 -7.12 -11.67 -6.71
C LEU A 126 -5.68 -11.33 -7.14
N SER A 127 -5.02 -10.39 -6.45
CA SER A 127 -3.62 -10.06 -6.74
C SER A 127 -2.68 -11.22 -6.43
N TYR A 128 -2.90 -11.91 -5.31
CA TYR A 128 -2.10 -13.09 -4.93
C TYR A 128 -2.36 -14.27 -5.86
N LEU A 129 -3.62 -14.48 -6.27
CA LEU A 129 -3.96 -15.47 -7.29
C LEU A 129 -3.26 -15.17 -8.61
N ALA A 130 -3.22 -13.92 -9.06
CA ALA A 130 -2.48 -13.54 -10.25
C ALA A 130 -0.97 -13.80 -10.08
N GLY A 131 -0.40 -13.50 -8.91
CA GLY A 131 1.00 -13.79 -8.59
C GLY A 131 1.32 -15.29 -8.63
N GLU A 132 0.43 -16.13 -8.10
CA GLU A 132 0.54 -17.59 -8.18
C GLU A 132 0.49 -18.10 -9.63
N ARG A 133 -0.48 -17.63 -10.41
CA ARG A 133 -0.62 -18.01 -11.83
C ARG A 133 0.56 -17.59 -12.70
N LEU A 134 1.25 -16.52 -12.31
CA LEU A 134 2.47 -16.04 -12.97
C LEU A 134 3.74 -16.71 -12.44
N GLY A 135 3.64 -17.61 -11.45
CA GLY A 135 4.76 -18.38 -10.91
C GLY A 135 5.58 -17.67 -9.84
N ALA A 136 5.12 -16.54 -9.29
CA ALA A 136 5.84 -15.79 -8.27
C ALA A 136 5.72 -16.41 -6.86
N MET A 137 4.65 -17.15 -6.61
CA MET A 137 4.37 -17.82 -5.34
C MET A 137 3.54 -19.09 -5.58
N GLN A 138 3.37 -19.91 -4.54
CA GLN A 138 2.49 -21.08 -4.58
C GLN A 138 1.57 -21.10 -3.37
N PHE A 139 0.31 -21.44 -3.61
CA PHE A 139 -0.61 -21.78 -2.53
C PHE A 139 -0.39 -23.23 -2.12
N VAL A 140 0.17 -23.42 -0.93
CA VAL A 140 0.37 -24.76 -0.35
C VAL A 140 -0.96 -25.32 0.15
N GLU A 141 -1.76 -24.49 0.81
CA GLU A 141 -3.12 -24.79 1.25
C GLU A 141 -4.10 -23.76 0.66
N PRO A 142 -4.57 -23.95 -0.59
CA PRO A 142 -5.26 -22.90 -1.34
C PRO A 142 -6.52 -22.35 -0.67
N VAL A 143 -7.34 -23.22 -0.07
CA VAL A 143 -8.58 -22.78 0.61
C VAL A 143 -8.23 -21.92 1.83
N ASN A 144 -7.33 -22.40 2.69
CA ASN A 144 -6.91 -21.68 3.89
C ASN A 144 -6.23 -20.34 3.53
N ALA A 145 -5.34 -20.35 2.54
CA ALA A 145 -4.65 -19.15 2.06
C ALA A 145 -5.63 -18.11 1.51
N LEU A 146 -6.60 -18.50 0.67
CA LEU A 146 -7.56 -17.58 0.07
C LEU A 146 -8.52 -17.00 1.11
N VAL A 147 -9.00 -17.81 2.06
CA VAL A 147 -9.83 -17.34 3.18
C VAL A 147 -9.02 -16.37 4.03
N ALA A 148 -7.78 -16.71 4.38
CA ALA A 148 -6.90 -15.87 5.17
C ALA A 148 -6.61 -14.54 4.47
N LEU A 149 -6.25 -14.57 3.18
CA LEU A 149 -6.02 -13.36 2.37
C LEU A 149 -7.27 -12.48 2.31
N THR A 150 -8.45 -13.08 2.17
CA THR A 150 -9.72 -12.33 2.16
C THR A 150 -9.90 -11.58 3.48
N VAL A 151 -9.70 -12.25 4.62
CA VAL A 151 -9.83 -11.65 5.95
C VAL A 151 -8.74 -10.60 6.20
N ILE A 152 -7.48 -10.92 5.90
CA ILE A 152 -6.32 -10.03 6.05
C ILE A 152 -6.58 -8.73 5.29
N TRP A 153 -6.94 -8.82 4.01
CA TRP A 153 -7.15 -7.61 3.20
C TRP A 153 -8.45 -6.88 3.53
N ALA A 154 -9.50 -7.58 3.96
CA ALA A 154 -10.73 -6.96 4.48
C ALA A 154 -10.46 -6.05 5.69
N VAL A 155 -9.46 -6.39 6.51
CA VAL A 155 -9.06 -5.61 7.69
C VAL A 155 -7.94 -4.60 7.37
N ALA A 156 -6.90 -5.04 6.66
CA ALA A 156 -5.76 -4.20 6.32
C ALA A 156 -6.17 -3.01 5.45
N MET A 157 -7.08 -3.21 4.50
CA MET A 157 -7.49 -2.15 3.59
C MET A 157 -8.13 -0.94 4.28
N PRO A 158 -9.21 -1.08 5.09
CA PRO A 158 -9.75 0.06 5.83
C PRO A 158 -8.77 0.63 6.85
N ALA A 159 -7.92 -0.18 7.48
CA ALA A 159 -6.88 0.32 8.39
C ALA A 159 -5.86 1.21 7.67
N LEU A 160 -5.40 0.79 6.49
CA LEU A 160 -4.49 1.56 5.64
C LEU A 160 -5.15 2.83 5.12
N VAL A 161 -6.42 2.79 4.71
CA VAL A 161 -7.18 3.99 4.31
C VAL A 161 -7.30 4.96 5.48
N TRP A 162 -7.55 4.46 6.71
CA TRP A 162 -7.58 5.30 7.90
C TRP A 162 -6.23 5.95 8.20
N LEU A 163 -5.13 5.19 8.13
CA LEU A 163 -3.77 5.73 8.25
C LEU A 163 -3.47 6.77 7.17
N ALA A 164 -3.89 6.51 5.93
CA ALA A 164 -3.68 7.39 4.80
C ALA A 164 -4.36 8.75 4.99
N ILE A 165 -5.57 8.78 5.59
CA ILE A 165 -6.24 10.03 5.97
C ILE A 165 -5.44 10.82 7.01
N ARG A 166 -4.82 10.15 7.99
CA ARG A 166 -4.00 10.79 9.03
C ARG A 166 -2.65 11.27 8.49
N LEU A 167 -2.09 10.54 7.53
CA LEU A 167 -0.77 10.73 6.96
C LEU A 167 -0.84 11.24 5.52
N ASP A 168 -1.73 12.22 5.25
CA ASP A 168 -1.92 12.76 3.91
C ASP A 168 -0.88 13.84 3.56
N GLY A 169 0.13 13.46 2.80
CA GLY A 169 1.15 14.37 2.30
C GLY A 169 0.78 15.15 1.04
N PHE A 170 -0.43 14.94 0.49
CA PHE A 170 -0.99 15.70 -0.62
C PHE A 170 -2.11 16.66 -0.21
N SER A 171 -2.45 16.70 1.08
CA SER A 171 -3.35 17.71 1.64
C SER A 171 -2.68 19.07 1.70
N GLU A 172 -3.44 20.15 1.48
CA GLU A 172 -2.95 21.51 1.73
C GLU A 172 -2.83 21.73 3.24
N SER A 173 -1.72 22.30 3.69
CA SER A 173 -1.59 22.81 5.05
C SER A 173 -2.71 23.83 5.28
N ARG A 174 -3.65 23.56 6.21
CA ARG A 174 -4.60 24.60 6.64
C ARG A 174 -3.78 25.83 7.07
N PRO A 175 -4.03 27.02 6.53
CA PRO A 175 -3.51 28.24 7.12
C PRO A 175 -3.99 28.27 8.58
N SER A 176 -3.07 28.50 9.52
CA SER A 176 -3.44 28.83 10.89
C SER A 176 -4.37 30.02 10.81
N THR A 177 -5.63 29.83 11.20
CA THR A 177 -6.60 30.90 11.31
C THR A 177 -6.03 31.87 12.34
N GLN A 178 -5.56 33.04 11.89
CA GLN A 178 -5.21 34.14 12.78
C GLN A 178 -6.45 34.51 13.63
N PRO A 179 -6.27 34.88 14.90
CA PRO A 179 -7.38 35.32 15.74
C PRO A 179 -8.11 36.51 15.12
N ARG A 180 -9.44 36.53 15.19
CA ARG A 180 -10.25 37.69 14.80
C ARG A 180 -9.95 38.86 15.75
N GLU A 181 -9.17 39.84 15.31
CA GLU A 181 -8.91 41.09 16.04
C GLU A 181 -9.79 42.29 15.61
N GLU A 182 -10.75 42.13 14.70
CA GLU A 182 -11.49 43.30 14.16
C GLU A 182 -13.02 43.26 14.35
N CYS A 183 -13.50 43.19 15.59
CA CYS A 183 -14.91 43.50 15.87
C CYS A 183 -15.18 44.16 17.24
N GLU A 184 -14.24 44.96 17.75
CA GLU A 184 -14.48 45.83 18.92
C GLU A 184 -14.32 47.33 18.63
N ALA A 185 -14.07 47.73 17.37
CA ALA A 185 -13.89 49.13 16.99
C ALA A 185 -15.19 49.89 16.64
N SER A 186 -16.39 49.36 16.91
CA SER A 186 -17.64 50.06 16.55
C SER A 186 -18.77 50.05 17.60
N GLN A 187 -18.46 49.93 18.90
CA GLN A 187 -19.47 50.02 19.96
C GLN A 187 -19.36 51.27 20.86
N HIS A 188 -18.49 52.22 20.53
CA HIS A 188 -18.43 53.52 21.23
C HIS A 188 -18.41 54.69 20.24
N ALA A 189 -19.50 54.85 19.49
CA ALA A 189 -19.85 56.08 18.78
C ALA A 189 -21.15 56.65 19.38
#